data_AF-A0A699RDF8-F1
#
_entry.id   AF-A0A699RDF8-F1
#
_cell.length_a   1.000
_cell.length_b   1.000
_cell.length_c   1.000
_cell.angle_alpha   90.00
_cell.angle_beta   90.00
_cell.angle_gamma   90.00
#
_symmetry.space_group_name_H-M   'P 1'
#
loop_
_entity.id
_entity.type
_entity.pdbx_description
1 polymer ?
#
loop_
_entity_poly.entity_id
_entity_poly.type
_entity_poly.pdbx_seq_one_letter_code
_entity_poly.pdbx_strand_id
1 'polypeptide(L)'
;MHIEKNVLEAILNTLLMNDKSKDTVKARQDLQRLGIRSGFWLGQTKKGKCLKPQAAYCFTPENRKKFCQFIKGVKLPDGFGSCFKHKVTDNDTNITGLKSHDFHIMMQRLLPYGLQNYLPDKIAKPIIEL
;
A
#
# COMPACT_ATOMS: atom_id res chain seq x y z
N MET A 1 -11.01 -16.35 0.83
CA MET A 1 -11.42 -15.21 1.69
C MET A 1 -10.46 -14.84 2.83
N HIS A 2 -10.09 -15.72 3.77
CA HIS A 2 -9.10 -15.33 4.82
C HIS A 2 -7.70 -15.04 4.27
N ILE A 3 -7.26 -15.83 3.28
CA ILE A 3 -5.97 -15.65 2.62
C ILE A 3 -5.93 -14.32 1.85
N GLU A 4 -6.91 -14.09 0.97
CA GLU A 4 -7.02 -12.83 0.19
C GLU A 4 -7.04 -11.61 1.10
N LYS A 5 -7.80 -11.66 2.20
CA LYS A 5 -7.82 -10.60 3.20
C LYS A 5 -6.41 -10.34 3.74
N ASN A 6 -5.73 -11.38 4.23
CA ASN A 6 -4.41 -11.23 4.84
C ASN A 6 -3.37 -10.71 3.84
N VAL A 7 -3.40 -11.20 2.60
CA VAL A 7 -2.50 -10.77 1.51
C VAL A 7 -2.75 -9.31 1.16
N LEU A 8 -4.01 -8.95 0.88
CA LEU A 8 -4.36 -7.59 0.49
C LEU A 8 -4.12 -6.57 1.63
N GLU A 9 -4.43 -6.93 2.88
CA GLU A 9 -4.09 -6.07 4.03
C GLU A 9 -2.58 -5.83 4.11
N ALA A 10 -1.75 -6.87 3.96
CA ALA A 10 -0.31 -6.71 3.98
C ALA A 10 0.20 -5.80 2.85
N ILE A 11 -0.34 -5.98 1.63
CA ILE A 11 -0.01 -5.15 0.47
C ILE A 11 -0.43 -3.70 0.70
N LEU A 12 -1.71 -3.44 1.00
CA LEU A 12 -2.22 -2.08 1.21
C LEU A 12 -1.48 -1.34 2.33
N ASN A 13 -1.22 -2.02 3.45
CA ASN A 13 -0.49 -1.42 4.57
C ASN A 13 0.92 -0.98 4.16
N THR A 14 1.58 -1.77 3.31
CA THR A 14 2.91 -1.48 2.80
C THR A 14 2.87 -0.35 1.77
N LEU A 15 1.95 -0.38 0.81
CA LEU A 15 1.80 0.63 -0.24
C LEU A 15 1.44 2.02 0.31
N LEU A 16 0.53 2.07 1.28
CA LEU A 16 0.02 3.31 1.90
C LEU A 16 0.92 3.83 3.02
N MET A 17 1.89 3.02 3.47
CA MET A 17 2.78 3.34 4.59
C MET A 17 2.02 3.70 5.86
N ASN A 18 1.05 2.86 6.22
CA ASN A 18 0.32 3.01 7.47
C ASN A 18 1.05 2.32 8.64
N ASP A 19 0.50 2.44 9.85
CA ASP A 19 1.12 1.93 11.08
C ASP A 19 1.28 0.40 11.10
N LYS A 20 0.56 -0.32 10.22
CA LYS A 20 0.62 -1.78 10.08
C LYS A 20 1.54 -2.23 8.95
N SER A 21 2.32 -1.32 8.35
CA SER A 21 3.29 -1.65 7.31
C SER A 21 4.35 -2.62 7.81
N LYS A 22 4.71 -3.58 6.95
CA LYS A 22 5.81 -4.54 7.23
C LYS A 22 7.19 -3.90 7.07
N ASP A 23 7.28 -2.74 6.42
CA ASP A 23 8.49 -1.94 6.34
C ASP A 23 8.67 -1.16 7.66
N THR A 24 9.22 -1.81 8.68
CA THR A 24 9.48 -1.19 9.99
C THR A 24 10.91 -0.71 10.12
N VAL A 25 11.19 0.18 11.09
CA VAL A 25 12.56 0.62 11.39
C VAL A 25 13.45 -0.57 11.77
N LYS A 26 12.93 -1.50 12.58
CA LYS A 26 13.63 -2.74 12.98
C LYS A 26 13.97 -3.59 11.76
N ALA A 27 13.00 -3.82 10.87
CA ALA A 27 13.24 -4.56 9.63
C ALA A 27 14.37 -3.95 8.78
N ARG A 28 14.49 -2.61 8.74
CA ARG A 28 15.60 -1.94 8.04
C ARG A 28 16.94 -2.04 8.75
N GLN A 29 16.95 -2.06 10.08
CA GLN A 29 18.15 -2.36 10.87
C GLN A 29 18.61 -3.81 10.63
N ASP A 30 17.67 -4.75 10.53
CA ASP A 30 17.98 -6.14 10.20
C ASP A 30 18.58 -6.26 8.79
N LEU A 31 18.02 -5.56 7.79
CA LEU A 31 18.61 -5.49 6.44
C LEU A 31 20.05 -4.95 6.47
N GLN A 32 20.32 -3.93 7.29
CA GLN A 32 21.66 -3.36 7.47
C GLN A 32 22.61 -4.34 8.16
N ARG A 33 22.15 -4.98 9.24
CA ARG A 33 22.91 -5.99 9.99
C ARG A 33 23.28 -7.19 9.11
N LEU A 34 22.37 -7.59 8.22
CA LEU A 34 22.57 -8.68 7.27
C LEU A 34 23.40 -8.26 6.04
N GLY A 35 23.72 -6.98 5.88
CA GLY A 35 24.52 -6.50 4.74
C GLY A 35 23.79 -6.57 3.39
N ILE A 36 22.45 -6.64 3.37
CA ILE A 36 21.66 -6.80 2.15
C ILE A 36 20.81 -5.56 1.85
N ARG A 37 20.52 -5.33 0.55
CA ARG A 37 19.62 -4.27 0.07
C ARG A 37 19.95 -2.88 0.64
N SER A 38 21.20 -2.44 0.44
CA SER A 38 21.75 -1.17 0.95
C SER A 38 20.90 0.07 0.68
N GLY A 39 20.13 0.10 -0.42
CA GLY A 39 19.18 1.18 -0.73
C GLY A 39 18.03 1.35 0.28
N PHE A 40 17.81 0.41 1.19
CA PHE A 40 16.76 0.48 2.22
C PHE A 40 17.30 0.75 3.62
N TRP A 41 18.61 0.83 3.80
CA TRP A 41 19.22 1.07 5.10
C TRP A 41 18.78 2.43 5.66
N LEU A 42 18.77 2.53 6.99
CA LEU A 42 18.47 3.79 7.65
C LEU A 42 19.61 4.77 7.39
N GLY A 43 19.29 5.94 6.86
CA GLY A 43 20.24 7.04 6.74
C GLY A 43 20.33 7.81 8.05
N GLN A 44 21.45 8.50 8.26
CA GLN A 44 21.56 9.54 9.28
C GLN A 44 21.59 10.89 8.58
N THR A 45 20.74 11.82 9.00
CA THR A 45 20.89 13.23 8.58
C THR A 45 22.05 13.86 9.34
N LYS A 46 22.62 14.95 8.78
CA LYS A 46 23.64 15.80 9.42
C LYS A 46 23.28 16.24 10.85
N LYS A 47 22.01 16.16 11.25
CA LYS A 47 21.51 16.48 12.60
C LYS A 47 21.28 15.25 13.50
N GLY A 48 21.80 14.08 13.14
CA GLY A 48 21.70 12.86 13.95
C GLY A 48 20.32 12.16 13.96
N LYS A 49 19.33 12.68 13.22
CA LYS A 49 18.02 12.00 13.09
C LYS A 49 18.12 10.82 12.11
N CYS A 50 17.47 9.71 12.45
CA CYS A 50 17.33 8.57 11.53
C CYS A 50 16.34 8.93 10.41
N LEU A 51 16.81 8.91 9.17
CA LEU A 51 15.97 9.09 7.98
C LEU A 51 15.66 7.72 7.39
N LYS A 52 14.36 7.43 7.25
CA LYS A 52 13.88 6.23 6.56
C LYS A 52 13.66 6.58 5.08
N PRO A 53 14.55 6.18 4.15
CA PRO A 53 14.35 6.48 2.74
C PRO A 53 13.03 5.88 2.24
N GLN A 54 12.29 6.60 1.40
CA GLN A 54 11.05 6.07 0.85
C GLN A 54 11.37 4.86 -0.03
N ALA A 55 10.67 3.75 0.22
CA ALA A 55 10.80 2.55 -0.58
C ALA A 55 10.15 2.76 -1.96
N ALA A 56 10.79 2.23 -3.02
CA ALA A 56 10.26 2.32 -4.38
C ALA A 56 8.90 1.62 -4.54
N TYR A 57 8.60 0.66 -3.67
CA TYR A 57 7.33 -0.06 -3.65
C TYR A 57 6.21 0.66 -2.89
N CYS A 58 6.50 1.78 -2.23
CA CYS A 58 5.49 2.57 -1.54
C CYS A 58 5.05 3.75 -2.39
N PHE A 59 3.77 4.11 -2.30
CA PHE A 59 3.30 5.33 -2.94
C PHE A 59 3.98 6.56 -2.35
N THR A 60 4.30 7.54 -3.21
CA THR A 60 4.61 8.90 -2.75
C THR A 60 3.40 9.47 -2.02
N PRO A 61 3.57 10.46 -1.13
CA PRO A 61 2.44 11.11 -0.47
C PRO A 61 1.36 11.61 -1.46
N GLU A 62 1.76 12.04 -2.65
CA GLU A 62 0.88 12.47 -3.73
C GLU A 62 0.14 11.29 -4.38
N ASN A 63 0.86 10.24 -4.77
CA ASN A 63 0.26 9.04 -5.38
C ASN A 63 -0.67 8.32 -4.40
N ARG A 64 -0.34 8.35 -3.10
CA ARG A 64 -1.20 7.80 -2.05
C ARG A 64 -2.56 8.50 -2.03
N LYS A 65 -2.57 9.83 -2.07
CA LYS A 65 -3.82 10.61 -2.13
C LYS A 65 -4.59 10.29 -3.40
N LYS A 66 -3.93 10.28 -4.57
CA LYS A 66 -4.56 9.94 -5.85
C LYS A 66 -5.18 8.53 -5.83
N PHE A 67 -4.48 7.55 -5.27
CA PHE A 67 -4.99 6.18 -5.13
C PHE A 67 -6.21 6.12 -4.20
N CYS A 68 -6.16 6.76 -3.03
CA CYS A 68 -7.31 6.85 -2.13
C CYS A 68 -8.51 7.55 -2.78
N GLN A 69 -8.28 8.63 -3.52
CA GLN A 69 -9.32 9.34 -4.28
C GLN A 69 -9.90 8.49 -5.40
N PHE A 70 -9.07 7.71 -6.10
CA PHE A 70 -9.51 6.73 -7.08
C PHE A 70 -10.48 5.72 -6.43
N ILE A 71 -10.09 5.09 -5.31
CA ILE A 71 -10.95 4.15 -4.57
C ILE A 71 -12.25 4.80 -4.11
N LYS A 72 -12.18 6.05 -3.62
CA LYS A 72 -13.34 6.82 -3.18
C LYS A 72 -14.32 7.12 -4.32
N GLY A 73 -13.81 7.25 -5.55
CA GLY A 73 -14.57 7.51 -6.77
C GLY A 73 -15.14 6.26 -7.44
N VAL A 74 -14.75 5.06 -7.01
CA VAL A 74 -15.26 3.80 -7.58
C VAL A 74 -16.77 3.68 -7.34
N LYS A 75 -17.53 3.59 -8.44
CA LYS A 75 -18.95 3.22 -8.44
C LYS A 75 -19.08 1.80 -8.96
N LEU A 76 -19.71 0.95 -8.17
CA LEU A 76 -20.00 -0.44 -8.53
C LEU A 76 -21.47 -0.56 -8.93
N PRO A 77 -21.82 -1.50 -9.83
CA PRO A 77 -23.21 -1.84 -10.10
C PRO A 77 -23.96 -2.24 -8.84
N ASP A 78 -25.27 -2.03 -8.83
CA ASP A 78 -26.11 -2.42 -7.70
C ASP A 78 -25.98 -3.94 -7.43
N GLY A 79 -25.90 -4.31 -6.15
CA GLY A 79 -25.67 -5.68 -5.71
C GLY A 79 -24.25 -6.23 -5.94
N PHE A 80 -23.35 -5.52 -6.63
CA PHE A 80 -21.99 -6.01 -6.91
C PHE A 80 -21.02 -5.90 -5.73
N GLY A 81 -21.19 -4.92 -4.84
CA GLY A 81 -20.26 -4.70 -3.73
C GLY A 81 -20.67 -3.56 -2.82
N SER A 82 -19.93 -3.35 -1.72
CA SER A 82 -20.21 -2.22 -0.85
C SER A 82 -19.68 -0.90 -1.42
N CYS A 83 -20.19 0.23 -0.92
CA CYS A 83 -19.74 1.55 -1.35
C CYS A 83 -18.34 1.87 -0.79
N PHE A 84 -17.34 1.89 -1.67
CA PHE A 84 -15.94 2.17 -1.33
C PHE A 84 -15.70 3.63 -0.90
N LYS A 85 -16.60 4.56 -1.21
CA LYS A 85 -16.53 5.96 -0.76
C LYS A 85 -16.39 6.09 0.76
N HIS A 86 -17.07 5.21 1.51
CA HIS A 86 -17.05 5.21 2.98
C HIS A 86 -15.91 4.39 3.57
N LYS A 87 -15.04 3.81 2.73
CA LYS A 87 -13.90 2.98 3.14
C LYS A 87 -12.58 3.74 3.10
N VAL A 88 -12.59 4.99 2.67
CA VAL A 88 -11.41 5.85 2.59
C VAL A 88 -11.48 6.88 3.72
N THR A 89 -10.36 7.14 4.38
CA THR A 89 -10.29 8.18 5.43
C THR A 89 -10.52 9.57 4.84
N ASP A 90 -11.03 10.51 5.65
CA ASP A 90 -11.35 11.88 5.17
C ASP A 90 -10.15 12.62 4.59
N ASN A 91 -8.95 12.30 5.06
CA ASN A 91 -7.69 12.87 4.58
C ASN A 91 -7.15 12.21 3.29
N ASP A 92 -7.87 11.24 2.73
CA ASP A 92 -7.48 10.42 1.57
C ASP A 92 -6.09 9.78 1.73
N THR A 93 -5.79 9.25 2.91
CA THR A 93 -4.47 8.66 3.22
C THR A 93 -4.49 7.16 3.48
N ASN A 94 -5.64 6.61 3.85
CA ASN A 94 -5.76 5.21 4.24
C ASN A 94 -7.12 4.63 3.84
N ILE A 95 -7.19 3.30 3.79
CA ILE A 95 -8.42 2.54 3.50
C ILE A 95 -8.74 1.67 4.71
N THR A 96 -9.96 1.76 5.23
CA THR A 96 -10.40 1.10 6.46
C THR A 96 -11.81 0.52 6.30
N GLY A 97 -12.17 -0.40 7.21
CA GLY A 97 -13.55 -0.93 7.28
C GLY A 97 -13.95 -1.84 6.11
N LEU A 98 -13.00 -2.41 5.38
CA LEU A 98 -13.27 -3.39 4.31
C LEU A 98 -13.80 -4.69 4.93
N LYS A 99 -14.87 -5.22 4.32
CA LYS A 99 -15.36 -6.57 4.59
C LYS A 99 -14.71 -7.56 3.64
N SER A 100 -14.87 -8.83 3.95
CA SER A 100 -14.23 -9.91 3.21
C SER A 100 -14.54 -9.92 1.69
N HIS A 101 -15.76 -9.55 1.30
CA HIS A 101 -16.13 -9.36 -0.10
C HIS A 101 -15.48 -8.12 -0.74
N ASP A 102 -15.33 -7.03 0.01
CA ASP A 102 -14.64 -5.83 -0.47
C ASP A 102 -13.16 -6.10 -0.72
N PHE A 103 -12.52 -6.95 0.11
CA PHE A 103 -11.16 -7.41 -0.13
C PHE A 103 -11.05 -8.18 -1.45
N HIS A 104 -12.02 -9.06 -1.74
CA HIS A 104 -12.04 -9.80 -3.00
C HIS A 104 -12.17 -8.85 -4.21
N ILE A 105 -13.11 -7.91 -4.19
CA ILE A 105 -13.28 -6.90 -5.25
C ILE A 105 -12.02 -6.04 -5.40
N MET A 106 -11.45 -5.61 -4.28
CA MET A 106 -10.25 -4.78 -4.28
C MET A 106 -9.08 -5.53 -4.90
N MET A 107 -8.82 -6.78 -4.51
CA MET A 107 -7.69 -7.56 -5.01
C MET A 107 -7.85 -7.92 -6.50
N GLN A 108 -9.04 -8.37 -6.90
CA GLN A 108 -9.29 -8.85 -8.27
C GLN A 108 -9.53 -7.72 -9.28
N ARG A 109 -10.10 -6.59 -8.86
CA ARG A 109 -10.53 -5.53 -9.78
C ARG A 109 -9.82 -4.22 -9.54
N LEU A 110 -9.81 -3.68 -8.32
CA LEU A 110 -9.41 -2.27 -8.12
C LEU A 110 -7.89 -2.10 -7.98
N LEU A 111 -7.22 -3.02 -7.30
CA LEU A 111 -5.80 -2.96 -7.01
C LEU A 111 -4.98 -2.97 -8.31
N PRO A 112 -5.24 -3.85 -9.32
CA PRO A 112 -4.44 -3.85 -10.54
C PRO A 112 -4.44 -2.51 -11.28
N TYR A 113 -5.61 -1.89 -11.45
CA TYR A 113 -5.71 -0.57 -12.07
C TYR A 113 -4.98 0.51 -11.26
N GLY A 114 -5.09 0.48 -9.94
CA GLY A 114 -4.38 1.44 -9.11
C GLY A 114 -2.86 1.28 -9.19
N LEU A 115 -2.35 0.05 -9.12
CA LEU A 115 -0.90 -0.19 -9.16
C LEU A 115 -0.28 0.20 -10.50
N GLN A 116 -0.95 -0.12 -11.61
CA GLN A 116 -0.45 0.21 -12.95
C GLN A 116 -0.34 1.73 -13.18
N ASN A 117 -1.20 2.54 -12.55
CA ASN A 117 -1.19 3.99 -12.73
C ASN A 117 -0.26 4.73 -11.77
N TYR A 118 0.06 4.15 -10.61
CA TYR A 118 0.71 4.87 -9.51
C TYR A 118 2.05 4.27 -9.04
N LEU A 119 2.45 3.10 -9.57
CA LEU A 119 3.76 2.49 -9.33
C LEU A 119 4.49 2.20 -10.64
N PRO A 120 5.84 2.09 -10.61
CA PRO A 120 6.61 1.60 -11.75
C PRO A 120 6.22 0.17 -12.13
N ASP A 121 6.16 -0.12 -13.43
CA ASP A 121 5.85 -1.45 -13.99
C ASP A 121 6.62 -2.60 -13.35
N LYS A 122 7.90 -2.39 -13.07
CA LYS A 122 8.79 -3.40 -12.46
C LYS A 122 8.33 -3.85 -11.07
N ILE A 123 7.51 -3.04 -10.40
CA ILE A 123 6.95 -3.31 -9.07
C ILE A 123 5.47 -3.66 -9.18
N ALA A 124 4.72 -2.96 -10.04
CA ALA A 124 3.29 -3.20 -10.22
C ALA A 124 3.00 -4.59 -10.77
N LYS A 125 3.68 -5.02 -11.86
CA LYS A 125 3.37 -6.30 -12.54
C LYS A 125 3.46 -7.51 -11.61
N PRO A 126 4.54 -7.70 -10.83
CA PRO A 126 4.62 -8.82 -9.90
C PRO A 126 3.52 -8.85 -8.83
N ILE A 127 3.00 -7.68 -8.42
CA ILE A 127 1.92 -7.60 -7.42
C ILE A 127 0.56 -7.89 -8.07
N ILE A 128 0.39 -7.53 -9.34
CA ILE A 128 -0.83 -7.77 -10.11
C ILE A 128 -1.00 -9.26 -10.45
N GLU A 129 0.11 -9.97 -10.64
CA GLU A 129 0.14 -11.40 -10.99
C GLU A 129 0.03 -12.36 -9.78
N LEU A 130 -0.13 -11.83 -8.56
CA LEU A 130 -0.35 -12.61 -7.32
C LEU A 130 -1.73 -13.28 -7.28
#